data_AF-A0A7K0Z2P0-F1
#
_entry.id   AF-A0A7K0Z2P0-F1
#
_cell.length_a   1.000
_cell.length_b   1.000
_cell.length_c   1.000
_cell.angle_alpha   90.00
_cell.angle_beta   90.00
_cell.angle_gamma   90.00
#
_symmetry.space_group_name_H-M   'P 1'
#
loop_
_entity.id
_entity.type
_entity.pdbx_description
1 polymer ?
#
loop_
_entity_poly.entity_id
_entity_poly.type
_entity_poly.pdbx_seq_one_letter_code
_entity_poly.pdbx_strand_id
1 'polypeptide(L)'
;KAAQNALKKAEGVLLYDNPEKKEYPTPADVVGTDPTWVGRVRQSLDNPKAIDLFVCGDNLRKGAALNTAQIAELVAAEFTR
;
A
#
# COMPACT_ATOMS: atom_id res chain seq x y z
N LYS A 1 15.15 -7.61 -3.91
CA LYS A 1 14.97 -6.37 -3.10
C LYS A 1 14.51 -5.14 -3.91
N ALA A 2 14.61 -5.13 -5.25
CA ALA A 2 14.12 -4.01 -6.06
C ALA A 2 12.63 -3.72 -5.85
N ALA A 3 11.78 -4.75 -5.77
CA ALA A 3 10.35 -4.61 -5.50
C ALA A 3 10.07 -3.91 -4.16
N GLN A 4 10.71 -4.37 -3.07
CA GLN A 4 10.59 -3.72 -1.76
C GLN A 4 11.01 -2.25 -1.80
N ASN A 5 12.11 -1.93 -2.50
CA ASN A 5 12.58 -0.55 -2.62
C ASN A 5 11.62 0.33 -3.42
N ALA A 6 10.97 -0.21 -4.46
CA ALA A 6 9.95 0.51 -5.21
C ALA A 6 8.71 0.79 -4.34
N LEU A 7 8.23 -0.22 -3.61
CA LEU A 7 7.09 -0.09 -2.69
C LEU A 7 7.35 0.93 -1.58
N LYS A 8 8.55 0.93 -0.97
CA LYS A 8 8.93 1.92 0.05
C LYS A 8 8.93 3.38 -0.45
N LYS A 9 9.13 3.59 -1.75
CA LYS A 9 9.18 4.92 -2.37
C LYS A 9 7.82 5.36 -2.92
N ALA A 10 6.87 4.45 -3.04
CA ALA A 10 5.55 4.76 -3.55
C ALA A 10 4.77 5.56 -2.50
N GLU A 11 4.23 6.71 -2.90
CA GLU A 11 3.42 7.55 -2.02
C GLU A 11 2.14 6.82 -1.60
N GLY A 12 1.76 6.96 -0.33
CA GLY A 12 0.58 6.29 0.23
C GLY A 12 0.75 4.78 0.45
N VAL A 13 1.95 4.22 0.23
CA VAL A 13 2.26 2.82 0.51
C VAL A 13 3.19 2.70 1.72
N LEU A 14 2.84 1.81 2.65
CA LEU A 14 3.70 1.43 3.77
C LEU A 14 4.19 -0.01 3.57
N LEU A 15 5.50 -0.20 3.41
CA LEU A 15 6.06 -1.55 3.39
C LEU A 15 6.23 -2.08 4.82
N TYR A 16 5.42 -3.07 5.19
CA TYR A 16 5.48 -3.81 6.45
C TYR A 16 5.81 -5.27 6.16
N ASP A 17 7.11 -5.58 6.05
CA ASP A 17 7.58 -6.88 5.56
C ASP A 17 8.87 -7.29 6.29
N ASN A 18 8.71 -7.97 7.44
CA ASN A 18 9.83 -8.49 8.21
C ASN A 18 9.62 -9.97 8.56
N PRO A 19 10.08 -10.88 7.67
CA PRO A 19 9.90 -12.32 7.83
C PRO A 19 10.55 -12.93 9.07
N GLU A 20 11.70 -12.41 9.50
CA GLU A 20 12.42 -12.92 10.67
C GLU A 20 11.61 -12.74 11.95
N LYS A 21 10.83 -11.66 12.04
CA LYS A 21 9.91 -11.39 13.16
C LYS A 21 8.46 -11.80 12.88
N LYS A 22 8.17 -12.38 11.71
CA LYS A 22 6.81 -12.74 11.25
C LYS A 22 5.84 -11.54 11.20
N GLU A 23 6.37 -10.35 10.92
CA GLU A 23 5.62 -9.11 10.84
C GLU A 23 5.17 -8.86 9.39
N TYR A 24 3.85 -8.88 9.18
CA TYR A 24 3.21 -8.71 7.89
C TYR A 24 1.86 -8.02 8.08
N PRO A 25 1.31 -7.33 7.07
CA PRO A 25 0.07 -6.62 7.26
C PRO A 25 -1.08 -7.60 7.45
N THR A 26 -1.95 -7.29 8.40
CA THR A 26 -3.25 -7.96 8.55
C THR A 26 -4.38 -6.95 8.40
N PRO A 27 -5.61 -7.40 8.06
CA PRO A 27 -6.76 -6.52 8.02
C PRO A 27 -7.03 -5.79 9.34
N ALA A 28 -6.68 -6.38 10.49
CA ALA A 28 -6.88 -5.76 11.80
C ALA A 28 -5.92 -4.59 12.04
N ASP A 29 -4.67 -4.68 11.56
CA ASP A 29 -3.64 -3.65 11.78
C ASP A 29 -3.92 -2.36 11.00
N VAL A 30 -4.64 -2.45 9.88
CA VAL A 30 -4.82 -1.32 8.95
C VAL A 30 -6.06 -0.48 9.23
N VAL A 31 -6.98 -0.95 10.08
CA VAL A 31 -8.22 -0.23 10.40
C VAL A 31 -7.90 1.15 10.97
N GLY A 32 -8.54 2.19 10.42
CA GLY A 32 -8.34 3.56 10.85
C GLY A 32 -6.99 4.15 10.46
N THR A 33 -6.19 3.46 9.64
CA THR A 33 -4.96 4.00 9.06
C THR A 33 -5.22 4.48 7.63
N ASP A 34 -4.46 5.46 7.19
CA ASP A 34 -4.58 6.06 5.87
C ASP A 34 -3.74 5.39 4.77
N PRO A 35 -2.51 4.85 5.03
CA PRO A 35 -1.74 4.22 3.96
C PRO A 35 -2.26 2.83 3.61
N THR A 36 -1.92 2.37 2.41
CA THR A 36 -2.05 0.96 2.02
C THR A 36 -0.80 0.20 2.47
N TRP A 37 -0.98 -0.83 3.28
CA TRP A 37 0.11 -1.63 3.80
C TRP A 37 0.41 -2.81 2.86
N VAL A 38 1.68 -3.05 2.61
CA VAL A 38 2.15 -4.13 1.73
C VAL A 38 3.22 -4.96 2.44
N GLY A 39 3.15 -6.28 2.30
CA GLY A 39 4.15 -7.21 2.82
C GLY A 39 4.17 -8.53 2.07
N ARG A 40 4.87 -9.53 2.62
CA ARG A 40 5.06 -10.86 2.00
C ARG A 40 5.68 -10.80 0.61
N VAL A 41 6.49 -9.77 0.34
CA VAL A 41 7.00 -9.48 -1.00
C VAL A 41 8.09 -10.48 -1.36
N ARG A 42 7.85 -11.29 -2.39
CA ARG A 42 8.79 -12.33 -2.84
C ARG A 42 8.72 -12.54 -4.34
N GLN A 43 9.81 -13.09 -4.88
CA GLN A 43 9.81 -13.62 -6.24
C GLN A 43 8.83 -14.80 -6.31
N SER A 44 7.97 -14.83 -7.33
CA SER A 44 7.12 -16.00 -7.59
C SER A 44 7.98 -17.22 -7.89
N LEU A 45 7.56 -18.40 -7.41
CA LEU A 45 8.27 -19.66 -7.65
C LEU A 45 8.07 -20.17 -9.09
N ASP A 46 6.94 -19.84 -9.71
CA ASP A 46 6.52 -20.38 -11.01
C ASP A 46 6.96 -19.50 -12.19
N ASN A 47 7.15 -18.21 -11.95
CA ASN A 47 7.47 -17.25 -13.01
C ASN A 47 8.55 -16.24 -12.56
N PRO A 48 9.73 -16.22 -13.22
CA PRO A 48 10.82 -15.31 -12.88
C PRO A 48 10.50 -13.83 -13.15
N LYS A 49 9.41 -13.53 -13.85
CA LYS A 49 8.93 -12.16 -14.10
C LYS A 49 7.77 -11.73 -13.20
N ALA A 50 7.32 -12.57 -12.27
CA ALA A 50 6.20 -12.28 -11.38
C ALA A 50 6.66 -12.05 -9.93
N ILE A 51 5.98 -11.16 -9.22
CA ILE A 51 6.19 -10.88 -7.79
C ILE A 51 4.90 -11.20 -7.04
N ASP A 52 5.00 -11.99 -5.98
CA ASP A 52 3.90 -12.23 -5.06
C ASP A 52 4.01 -11.25 -3.89
N LEU A 53 2.88 -10.70 -3.46
CA LEU A 53 2.79 -9.78 -2.33
C LEU A 53 1.40 -9.85 -1.70
N PHE A 54 1.27 -9.32 -0.49
CA PHE A 54 0.01 -9.24 0.24
C PHE A 54 -0.28 -7.77 0.60
N VAL A 55 -1.51 -7.34 0.41
CA VAL A 55 -1.94 -5.94 0.58
C VAL A 55 -3.10 -5.88 1.56
N CYS A 56 -3.05 -4.93 2.48
CA CYS A 56 -4.16 -4.56 3.36
C CYS A 56 -4.33 -3.05 3.39
N GLY A 57 -5.56 -2.58 3.46
CA GLY A 57 -5.89 -1.18 3.69
C GLY A 57 -7.29 -1.06 4.25
N ASP A 58 -7.57 0.05 4.92
CA ASP A 58 -8.92 0.36 5.39
C ASP A 58 -9.82 0.68 4.17
N ASN A 59 -10.84 -0.15 3.96
CA ASN A 59 -11.74 -0.05 2.82
C ASN A 59 -12.71 1.13 2.91
N LEU A 60 -13.00 1.64 4.11
CA LEU A 60 -13.85 2.81 4.31
C LEU A 60 -13.05 4.12 4.18
N ARG A 61 -11.76 4.10 4.48
CA ARG A 61 -10.85 5.24 4.28
C ARG A 61 -10.20 5.23 2.92
N LYS A 62 -9.01 4.64 2.77
CA LYS A 62 -8.26 4.67 1.51
C LYS A 62 -9.03 3.99 0.38
N GLY A 63 -9.89 3.01 0.69
CA GLY A 63 -10.79 2.40 -0.29
C GLY A 63 -12.01 3.23 -0.68
N ALA A 64 -12.35 4.30 0.07
CA ALA A 64 -13.52 5.13 -0.19
C ALA A 64 -13.29 6.60 0.20
N ALA A 65 -13.58 6.98 1.45
CA ALA A 65 -13.72 8.38 1.86
C ALA A 65 -12.44 9.21 1.67
N LEU A 66 -11.29 8.69 2.10
CA LEU A 66 -10.01 9.39 1.98
C LEU A 66 -9.60 9.54 0.51
N ASN A 67 -9.82 8.50 -0.30
CA ASN A 67 -9.52 8.58 -1.72
C ASN A 67 -10.39 9.62 -2.44
N THR A 68 -11.68 9.69 -2.10
CA THR A 68 -12.58 10.75 -2.60
C THR A 68 -12.09 12.13 -2.22
N ALA A 69 -11.69 12.34 -0.96
CA ALA A 69 -11.16 13.63 -0.49
C ALA A 69 -9.87 14.02 -1.24
N GLN A 70 -8.92 13.10 -1.38
CA GLN A 70 -7.66 13.34 -2.10
C GLN A 70 -7.88 13.67 -3.57
N ILE A 71 -8.82 13.00 -4.25
CA ILE A 71 -9.21 13.35 -5.63
C ILE A 71 -9.78 14.78 -5.67
N ALA A 72 -10.66 15.13 -4.73
CA ALA A 72 -11.24 16.46 -4.67
C ALA A 72 -10.18 17.55 -4.43
N GLU A 73 -9.19 17.29 -3.58
CA GLU A 73 -8.04 18.19 -3.34
C GLU A 73 -7.23 18.42 -4.63
N LEU A 74 -6.92 17.35 -5.37
CA LEU A 74 -6.22 17.45 -6.65
C LEU A 74 -7.02 18.25 -7.68
N VAL A 75 -8.32 18.00 -7.79
CA VAL A 75 -9.21 18.73 -8.70
C VAL A 75 -9.31 20.21 -8.31
N ALA A 76 -9.48 20.52 -7.02
CA ALA A 76 -9.54 21.89 -6.54
C ALA A 76 -8.25 22.66 -6.86
N ALA A 77 -7.09 22.02 -6.73
CA ALA A 77 -5.80 22.63 -7.06
C ALA A 77 -5.69 23.04 -8.55
N GLU A 78 -6.31 22.28 -9.48
CA GLU A 78 -6.35 22.63 -10.91
C GLU A 78 -7.22 23.86 -11.19
N PHE A 79 -8.27 24.12 -10.39
CA PHE A 79 -9.13 25.30 -10.55
C PHE A 79 -8.57 26.58 -9.90
N THR A 80 -7.56 26.44 -9.06
CA THR A 80 -6.87 27.57 -8.41
C THR A 80 -5.55 27.94 -9.08
N ARG A 81 -5.19 27.27 -10.18
CA ARG A 81 -4.03 27.61 -11.02
C ARG A 81 -4.35 28.69 -12.05
#